data_AF-A0A819NJV2-F1
#
_entry.id   AF-A0A819NJV2-F1
#
_cell.length_a   1.000
_cell.length_b   1.000
_cell.length_c   1.000
_cell.angle_alpha   90.00
_cell.angle_beta   90.00
_cell.angle_gamma   90.00
#
_symmetry.space_group_name_H-M   'P 1'
#
loop_
_entity.id
_entity.type
_entity.pdbx_description
1 polymer ?
#
loop_
_entity_poly.entity_id
_entity_poly.type
_entity_poly.pdbx_seq_one_letter_code
_entity_poly.pdbx_strand_id
1 'polypeptide(L)' 'MLYTMEWEPYEKSFYVILNSTLRATIRKQLKPWFLYLRLIINALQKLPSTRHVVYRGVKSDFSGEYSRGSTII' A
#
# COMPACT_ATOMS: atom_id res chain seq x y z
N MET A 1 -8.34 5.85 11.43
CA MET A 1 -7.24 6.18 10.49
C MET A 1 -7.78 6.05 9.07
N LEU A 2 -7.72 7.08 8.21
CA LEU A 2 -8.31 7.05 6.86
C LEU A 2 -7.75 5.91 5.99
N TYR A 3 -6.44 5.67 6.03
CA TYR A 3 -5.78 4.66 5.18
C TYR A 3 -6.05 3.21 5.61
N THR A 4 -6.51 2.95 6.83
CA THR A 4 -6.79 1.58 7.31
C THR A 4 -8.27 1.37 7.62
N MET A 5 -9.11 2.34 7.25
CA MET A 5 -10.54 2.24 7.48
C MET A 5 -11.15 1.40 6.37
N GLU A 6 -11.84 0.33 6.77
CA GLU A 6 -12.72 -0.43 5.89
C GLU A 6 -14.05 0.30 5.77
N TRP A 7 -14.54 0.45 4.53
CA TRP A 7 -15.84 1.01 4.21
C TRP A 7 -16.74 -0.10 3.68
N GLU A 8 -18.05 0.10 3.79
CA GLU A 8 -19.03 -0.77 3.17
C GLU A 8 -19.59 -0.10 1.91
N PRO A 9 -19.44 -0.70 0.72
CA PRO A 9 -18.81 -2.00 0.46
C PRO A 9 -17.27 -1.94 0.45
N TYR A 10 -16.60 -3.07 0.76
CA TYR A 10 -15.14 -3.18 0.91
C TYR A 10 -14.35 -2.57 -0.26
N GLU A 11 -14.80 -2.79 -1.50
CA GLU A 11 -14.15 -2.32 -2.73
C GLU A 11 -14.11 -0.79 -2.83
N LYS A 12 -14.97 -0.11 -2.07
CA LYS A 12 -15.02 1.34 -1.97
C LYS A 12 -14.10 1.90 -0.89
N SER A 13 -13.51 1.06 -0.04
CA SER A 13 -12.54 1.47 0.96
C SER A 13 -11.40 2.26 0.32
N PHE A 14 -11.04 3.38 0.94
CA PHE A 14 -10.05 4.31 0.41
C PHE A 14 -8.74 3.62 0.00
N TYR A 15 -8.22 2.75 0.86
CA TYR A 15 -6.94 2.07 0.62
C TYR A 15 -7.03 1.02 -0.48
N VAL A 16 -8.19 0.40 -0.68
CA VAL A 16 -8.42 -0.59 -1.75
C VAL A 16 -8.32 0.12 -3.09
N ILE A 17 -9.03 1.24 -3.25
CA ILE A 17 -9.01 2.05 -4.48
C ILE A 17 -7.61 2.60 -4.74
N LEU A 18 -6.98 3.21 -3.73
CA LEU A 18 -5.65 3.81 -3.89
C LEU A 18 -4.59 2.75 -4.24
N ASN A 19 -4.54 1.63 -3.50
CA ASN A 19 -3.55 0.58 -3.76
C ASN A 19 -3.78 -0.09 -5.12
N SER A 20 -5.02 -0.24 -5.57
CA SER A 20 -5.34 -0.70 -6.92
C SER A 20 -4.84 0.30 -7.97
N THR A 21 -5.10 1.59 -7.77
CA THR A 21 -4.66 2.66 -8.69
C THR A 21 -3.14 2.75 -8.78
N LEU A 22 -2.42 2.53 -7.66
CA LEU A 22 -0.96 2.49 -7.63
C LEU A 22 -0.37 1.32 -8.43
N ARG A 23 -1.06 0.17 -8.45
CA ARG A 23 -0.64 -1.03 -9.20
C ARG A 23 -1.07 -1.02 -10.67
N ALA A 24 -1.98 -0.13 -11.04
CA ALA A 24 -2.50 -0.05 -12.41
C ALA A 24 -1.42 0.38 -13.42
N THR A 25 -1.42 -0.23 -14.59
CA THR A 25 -0.52 0.11 -15.70
C THR A 25 -0.77 1.54 -16.22
N ILE A 26 -2.02 2.03 -16.12
CA ILE A 26 -2.43 3.33 -16.64
C ILE A 26 -2.07 4.44 -15.64
N ARG A 27 -0.84 4.96 -15.75
CA ARG A 27 -0.29 5.99 -14.82
C ARG A 27 -1.09 7.30 -14.77
N LYS A 28 -1.90 7.61 -15.78
CA LYS A 28 -2.78 8.80 -15.77
C LYS A 28 -3.81 8.75 -14.63
N GLN A 29 -4.23 7.55 -14.21
CA GLN A 29 -5.16 7.37 -13.10
C GLN A 29 -4.56 7.79 -11.75
N LEU A 30 -3.23 7.90 -11.66
CA LEU A 30 -2.56 8.29 -10.42
C LEU A 30 -2.60 9.80 -10.16
N LYS A 31 -2.80 10.64 -11.19
CA LYS A 31 -2.76 12.11 -11.07
C LYS A 31 -3.65 12.67 -9.96
N PRO A 32 -4.91 12.24 -9.79
CA PRO A 32 -5.78 12.75 -8.71
C PRO A 32 -5.22 12.48 -7.30
N TRP A 33 -4.36 11.48 -7.16
CA TRP A 33 -3.82 11.03 -5.87
C TRP A 33 -2.55 11.77 -5.45
N PHE A 34 -1.95 12.58 -6.31
CA PHE A 34 -0.62 13.18 -6.05
C PHE A 34 -0.56 14.01 -4.77
N LEU A 35 -1.61 14.79 -4.46
CA LEU A 35 -1.63 15.59 -3.24
C LEU A 35 -1.68 14.71 -1.99
N TYR A 36 -2.46 13.64 -2.02
CA TYR A 36 -2.53 12.68 -0.92
C TYR A 36 -1.22 11.89 -0.78
N LEU A 37 -0.65 11.41 -1.89
CA LEU A 37 0.63 10.71 -1.91
C LEU A 37 1.75 11.59 -1.39
N ARG A 38 1.79 12.86 -1.78
CA ARG A 38 2.75 13.84 -1.25
C ARG A 38 2.59 13.99 0.26
N LEU A 39 1.36 14.11 0.75
CA LEU A 39 1.10 14.22 2.19
C LEU A 39 1.61 12.99 2.96
N ILE A 40 1.22 11.78 2.53
CA ILE A 40 1.56 10.55 3.25
C ILE A 40 3.05 10.22 3.16
N ILE A 41 3.69 10.39 1.99
CA ILE A 41 5.13 10.13 1.83
C ILE A 41 5.94 11.13 2.66
N ASN A 42 5.58 12.42 2.63
CA ASN A 42 6.26 13.42 3.45
C ASN A 42 6.07 13.16 4.95
N ALA A 43 4.89 12.70 5.37
CA ALA A 43 4.65 12.32 6.76
C ALA A 43 5.52 11.13 7.17
N LEU A 44 5.59 10.08 6.34
CA LEU A 44 6.44 8.91 6.58
C LEU A 44 7.93 9.27 6.67
N GLN A 45 8.40 10.18 5.80
CA GLN A 45 9.80 10.66 5.83
C GLN A 45 10.16 11.43 7.11
N LYS A 46 9.18 12.04 7.77
CA LYS A 46 9.39 12.78 9.03
C LYS A 46 9.38 11.89 10.26
N LEU A 47 8.88 10.66 10.16
CA LEU A 47 8.86 9.72 11.28
C LEU A 47 10.26 9.14 11.52
N PRO A 48 10.65 8.89 12.78
CA PRO A 48 11.92 8.26 13.08
C PRO A 48 11.97 6.85 12.50
N SER A 49 13.08 6.53 11.85
CA SER A 49 13.32 5.16 11.37
C SER A 49 13.60 4.24 12.55
N THR A 50 12.92 3.12 12.58
CA THR A 50 13.05 2.11 13.65
C THR A 50 13.18 0.72 13.04
N ARG A 51 13.97 -0.15 13.67
CA ARG A 51 14.18 -1.53 13.22
C ARG A 51 13.33 -2.46 14.07
N HIS A 52 12.28 -3.01 13.48
CA HIS A 52 11.39 -3.95 14.14
C HIS A 52 11.05 -5.13 13.24
N VAL A 53 10.82 -6.29 13.84
CA VAL A 53 10.17 -7.41 13.16
C VAL A 53 8.68 -7.09 13.07
N VAL A 54 8.15 -7.09 11.85
CA VAL A 54 6.73 -6.84 11.57
C VAL A 54 6.11 -8.05 10.88
N TYR A 55 4.81 -8.23 11.08
CA TYR A 55 4.06 -9.37 10.53
C TYR A 55 2.95 -8.85 9.59
N ARG A 56 2.72 -9.57 8.49
CA ARG A 56 1.64 -9.29 7.54
C ARG A 56 0.89 -10.60 7.26
N GLY A 57 -0.37 -10.66 7.68
CA GLY A 57 -1.28 -11.74 7.25
C GLY A 57 -1.87 -11.42 5.88
N VAL A 58 -1.93 -12.41 4.99
CA VAL A 58 -2.62 -12.28 3.69
C VAL A 58 -3.48 -13.51 3.44
N LYS A 59 -4.65 -13.32 2.84
CA LYS A 59 -5.61 -14.39 2.50
C LYS A 59 -5.36 -15.02 1.12
N SER A 60 -4.14 -14.93 0.59
CA SER A 60 -3.76 -15.43 -0.74
C SER A 60 -2.51 -16.29 -0.63
N ASP A 61 -2.39 -17.28 -1.50
CA ASP A 61 -1.20 -18.14 -1.56
C ASP A 61 -0.06 -17.40 -2.26
N PHE A 62 1.06 -17.23 -1.56
CA PHE A 62 2.29 -16.65 -2.08
C PHE A 62 3.49 -17.61 -1.98
N SER A 63 3.24 -18.90 -1.76
CA SER A 63 4.30 -19.90 -1.58
C SER A 63 5.31 -19.93 -2.73
N GLY A 64 4.87 -19.64 -3.96
CA GLY A 64 5.73 -19.54 -5.15
C GLY A 64 6.41 -18.17 -5.36
N GLU A 65 5.95 -17.11 -4.71
CA GLU A 65 6.44 -15.74 -4.93
C GLU A 65 7.58 -15.34 -3.98
N TYR A 66 7.69 -16.00 -2.82
CA TYR A 66 8.71 -15.70 -1.79
C TYR A 66 9.75 -16.81 -1.67
N SER A 67 10.61 -16.96 -2.68
CA SER A 67 11.71 -17.93 -2.62
C SER A 67 12.85 -17.42 -1.71
N ARG A 68 13.49 -18.34 -0.97
CA ARG A 68 14.59 -17.99 -0.05
C ARG A 68 15.73 -17.33 -0.82
N GLY A 69 16.17 -16.16 -0.35
CA GLY A 69 17.26 -15.40 -0.96
C GLY A 69 16.83 -14.50 -2.12
N SER A 70 15.54 -14.48 -2.49
CA SER A 70 15.01 -13.50 -3.45
C SER A 70 14.78 -12.14 -2.80
N THR A 71 14.99 -11.09 -3.60
CA THR A 71 14.57 -9.73 -3.27
C THR A 71 13.23 -9.47 -3.95
N ILE A 72 12.20 -9.17 -3.17
CA ILE A 72 10.88 -8.79 -3.68
C ILE A 72 10.80 -7.27 -3.70
N ILE A 73 10.54 -6.69 -4.88
CA ILE A 73 10.47 -5.24 -5.13
C ILE A 73 9.01 -4.83 -5.32
#